data_AF-A0A8S4R0G0-F1
#
_entry.id   AF-A0A8S4R0G0-F1
#
_cell.length_a   1.000
_cell.length_b   1.000
_cell.length_c   1.000
_cell.angle_alpha   90.00
_cell.angle_beta   90.00
_cell.angle_gamma   90.00
#
_symmetry.space_group_name_H-M   'P 1'
#
loop_
_entity.id
_entity.type
_entity.pdbx_description
1 polymer ?
#
loop_
_entity_poly.entity_id
_entity_poly.type
_entity_poly.pdbx_seq_one_letter_code
_entity_poly.pdbx_strand_id
1 'polypeptide(L)' 'YLVEQGAMSSTSYPYVEREEACRYDAEKVAVNVTGCLEIQGTEDDIAEQLATIGPLSIGNPF' A
#
# COMPACT_ATOMS: atom_id res chain seq x y z
N TYR A 1 1.55 4.80 8.66
CA TYR A 1 2.87 4.15 8.53
C TYR A 1 3.57 4.49 7.22
N LEU A 2 3.10 4.05 6.05
CA LEU A 2 3.82 4.25 4.79
C LEU A 2 4.04 5.73 4.40
N VAL A 3 3.15 6.63 4.86
CA VAL A 3 3.31 8.08 4.68
C VAL A 3 4.47 8.65 5.49
N GLU A 4 4.79 8.05 6.64
CA GLU A 4 5.81 8.56 7.56
C GLU A 4 7.17 7.88 7.36
N GLN A 5 7.18 6.57 7.07
CA GLN A 5 8.39 5.74 7.08
C GLN A 5 8.73 5.15 5.71
N GLY A 6 7.78 5.12 4.77
CA GLY A 6 7.94 4.46 3.48
C GLY A 6 7.85 2.94 3.52
N ALA A 7 8.14 2.32 2.38
CA ALA A 7 8.18 0.88 2.19
C ALA A 7 9.53 0.42 1.62
N MET A 8 10.03 -0.69 2.17
CA MET A 8 11.20 -1.42 1.68
C MET A 8 10.78 -2.42 0.59
N SER A 9 11.68 -2.74 -0.34
CA SER A 9 11.41 -3.72 -1.39
C SER A 9 11.35 -5.15 -0.82
N SER A 10 10.64 -6.05 -1.48
CA SER A 10 10.56 -7.47 -1.09
C SER A 10 11.92 -8.18 -1.05
N THR A 11 12.89 -7.73 -1.87
CA THR A 11 14.27 -8.23 -1.82
C THR A 11 15.00 -7.78 -0.55
N SER A 12 14.76 -6.55 -0.11
CA SER A 12 15.40 -5.97 1.09
C SER A 12 14.69 -6.32 2.40
N TYR A 13 13.40 -6.63 2.34
CA TYR A 13 12.56 -7.11 3.44
C TYR A 13 11.76 -8.33 2.98
N PRO A 14 12.37 -9.53 2.95
CA PRO A 14 11.71 -10.73 2.47
C PRO A 14 10.59 -11.18 3.42
N TYR A 15 9.57 -11.79 2.83
CA TYR A 15 8.48 -12.41 3.56
C TYR A 15 8.96 -13.71 4.23
N VAL A 16 8.59 -13.92 5.49
CA VAL A 16 9.10 -15.02 6.33
C VAL A 16 7.97 -15.87 6.96
N GLU A 17 6.73 -15.69 6.50
CA GLU A 17 5.54 -16.48 6.92
C GLU A 17 5.17 -16.41 8.41
N ARG A 18 5.82 -15.54 9.17
CA ARG A 18 5.55 -15.31 10.59
C ARG A 18 5.83 -13.87 10.95
N GLU A 19 5.23 -13.42 12.04
CA GLU A 19 5.57 -12.13 12.62
C GLU A 19 6.96 -12.22 13.26
N GLU A 20 7.82 -11.26 12.93
CA GLU A 20 9.14 -11.08 13.53
C GLU A 20 9.25 -9.64 14.07
N ALA A 21 10.29 -9.37 14.85
CA ALA A 21 10.58 -7.99 15.24
C ALA A 21 10.75 -7.09 14.01
N CYS A 22 10.31 -5.84 14.10
CA CYS A 22 10.44 -4.86 13.02
C CYS A 22 11.92 -4.66 12.65
N ARG A 23 12.27 -4.97 11.40
CA ARG A 23 13.63 -4.79 10.83
C ARG A 23 13.71 -3.58 9.91
N TYR A 24 12.96 -2.53 10.23
CA TYR A 24 12.93 -1.31 9.43
C TYR A 24 14.34 -0.72 9.27
N ASP A 25 14.65 -0.29 8.06
CA ASP A 25 15.92 0.31 7.69
C ASP A 25 15.66 1.46 6.71
N ALA A 26 15.87 2.70 7.18
CA ALA A 26 15.58 3.91 6.43
C ALA A 26 16.40 4.02 5.12
N GLU A 27 17.60 3.43 5.08
CA GLU A 27 18.47 3.46 3.89
C GLU A 27 17.96 2.51 2.78
N LYS A 28 17.06 1.58 3.12
CA LYS A 28 16.50 0.59 2.20
C LYS A 28 15.07 0.90 1.76
N VAL A 29 14.54 2.07 2.13
CA VAL A 29 13.24 2.54 1.69
C VAL A 29 13.27 2.79 0.18
N ALA A 30 12.44 2.07 -0.55
CA ALA A 30 12.36 2.14 -2.00
C ALA A 30 11.26 3.10 -2.48
N VAL A 31 10.17 3.22 -1.72
CA VAL A 31 9.01 4.05 -2.07
C VAL A 31 8.44 4.75 -0.85
N ASN A 32 7.94 5.98 -1.05
CA ASN A 32 7.22 6.75 -0.05
C ASN A 32 5.82 7.09 -0.55
N VAL A 33 4.84 7.05 0.36
CA VAL A 33 3.46 7.46 0.08
C VAL A 33 3.29 8.90 0.54
N THR A 34 2.66 9.75 -0.28
CA THR A 34 2.41 11.15 0.10
C THR A 34 1.03 11.35 0.72
N GLY A 35 0.10 10.44 0.48
CA GLY A 35 -1.24 10.42 1.05
C GLY A 35 -2.08 9.28 0.48
N CYS A 36 -3.27 9.11 1.03
CA CYS A 36 -4.26 8.15 0.55
C CYS A 36 -5.56 8.91 0.23
N LEU A 37 -6.21 8.53 -0.88
CA LEU A 37 -7.55 9.01 -1.23
C LEU A 37 -8.54 7.89 -0.94
N GLU A 38 -9.56 8.17 -0.14
CA GLU A 38 -10.71 7.27 0.03
C GLU A 38 -11.73 7.57 -1.07
N ILE A 39 -12.07 6.54 -1.84
CA ILE A 39 -13.10 6.63 -2.87
C ILE A 39 -14.38 6.05 -2.29
N GLN A 40 -15.38 6.90 -2.12
CA GLN A 40 -16.73 6.48 -1.76
C GLN A 40 -17.62 6.61 -3.00
N GLY A 41 -18.20 5.51 -3.44
CA GLY A 41 -18.96 5.48 -4.69
C GLY A 41 -19.56 4.12 -4.97
N THR A 42 -20.24 4.05 -6.11
CA THR A 42 -20.77 2.82 -6.69
C THR A 42 -19.65 2.01 -7.37
N GLU A 43 -19.96 0.78 -7.80
CA GLU A 43 -19.00 -0.02 -8.58
C GLU A 43 -18.58 0.67 -9.89
N ASP A 44 -19.47 1.47 -10.50
CA ASP A 44 -19.17 2.25 -11.71
C ASP A 44 -18.13 3.34 -11.42
N ASP A 45 -18.23 4.03 -10.28
CA ASP A 45 -17.23 5.03 -9.85
C ASP A 45 -15.88 4.36 -9.59
N ILE A 46 -15.88 3.18 -8.96
CA ILE A 46 -14.65 2.40 -8.72
C ILE A 46 -14.02 1.98 -10.05
N ALA A 47 -14.82 1.56 -11.03
CA ALA A 47 -14.34 1.16 -12.36
C ALA A 47 -13.70 2.35 -13.11
N GLU A 48 -14.29 3.54 -13.02
CA GLU A 48 -13.72 4.76 -13.60
C GLU A 48 -12.37 5.11 -12.95
N GLN A 49 -12.29 5.06 -11.62
CA GLN A 49 -11.04 5.34 -10.89
C GLN A 49 -9.96 4.29 -11.18
N LEU A 50 -10.33 3.03 -11.31
CA LEU A 50 -9.41 1.95 -11.70
C LEU A 50 -8.78 2.21 -13.07
N ALA A 51 -9.58 2.68 -14.04
CA ALA A 51 -9.09 2.99 -15.37
C ALA A 51 -8.23 4.27 -15.40
N THR A 52 -8.53 5.25 -14.55
CA THR A 52 -7.90 6.57 -14.58
C THR A 52 -6.65 6.68 -13.71
N ILE A 53 -6.71 6.18 -12.48
CA ILE A 53 -5.64 6.28 -11.47
C ILE A 53 -4.78 5.01 -11.45
N GLY A 54 -5.41 3.85 -11.68
CA GLY A 54 -4.76 2.54 -11.65
C GLY A 54 -5.28 1.63 -10.53
N PRO A 55 -4.51 0.60 -10.13
CA PRO A 55 -4.96 -0.42 -9.19
C PRO A 55 -5.44 0.16 -7.84
N LEU A 56 -6.60 -0.32 -7.38
CA LEU A 56 -7.23 0.13 -6.15
C LEU A 56 -7.19 -0.95 -5.06
N SER A 57 -7.09 -0.54 -3.80
CA SER A 57 -7.27 -1.42 -2.64
C SER A 57 -8.74 -1.41 -2.23
N ILE A 58 -9.34 -2.60 -2.08
CA ILE A 58 -10.76 -2.77 -1.75
C ILE A 58 -10.86 -3.63 -0.48
N GLY A 59 -11.70 -3.18 0.47
CA GLY A 59 -12.09 -3.97 1.63
C GLY A 59 -13.56 -4.36 1.52
N ASN A 60 -13.85 -5.66 1.60
CA ASN A 60 -15.22 -6.16 1.64
C ASN A 60 -15.63 -6.41 3.10
N PRO A 61 -16.70 -5.80 3.63
CA PRO A 61 -17.05 -5.91 5.04
C PRO A 61 -17.80 -7.19 5.44
N PHE A 62 -17.90 -8.19 4.56
CA PHE A 62 -18.67 -9.43 4.79
C PHE A 62 -17.83 -10.60 5.31
#